data_AF-A0A2P5EJ64-F1
#
_entry.id   AF-A0A2P5EJ64-F1
#
_cell.length_a   1.000
_cell.length_b   1.000
_cell.length_c   1.000
_cell.angle_alpha   90.00
_cell.angle_beta   90.00
_cell.angle_gamma   90.00
#
_symmetry.space_group_name_H-M   'P 1'
#
loop_
_entity.id
_entity.type
_entity.pdbx_description
1 polymer ?
#
loop_
_entity_poly.entity_id
_entity_poly.type
_entity_poly.pdbx_seq_one_letter_code
_entity_poly.pdbx_strand_id
1 'polypeptide(L)' 'MKFDYPRDSVTCMDSIEQLKIHYLRDWRSTVKVHFKMVGGKEDLPAAKANPYKNIILDDWNILYNHFPSEELE' A
#
# COMPACT_ATOMS: atom_id res chain seq x y z
N MET A 1 -10.57 38.61 23.35
CA MET A 1 -11.26 37.93 22.24
C MET A 1 -10.78 36.48 22.25
N LYS A 2 -11.58 35.54 22.77
CA LYS A 2 -11.25 34.11 22.73
C LYS A 2 -11.63 33.60 21.35
N PHE A 3 -10.66 33.02 20.64
CA PHE A 3 -10.91 32.35 19.36
C PHE A 3 -11.41 30.94 19.69
N ASP A 4 -12.72 30.75 19.70
CA ASP A 4 -13.30 29.41 19.75
C ASP A 4 -13.15 28.79 18.37
N TYR A 5 -12.21 27.85 18.25
CA TYR A 5 -12.09 27.02 17.06
C TYR A 5 -13.32 26.10 16.97
N PRO A 6 -14.06 26.07 15.85
CA PRO A 6 -15.17 25.16 15.68
C PRO A 6 -14.68 23.72 15.86
N ARG A 7 -15.39 22.94 16.68
CA ARG A 7 -15.16 21.51 16.93
C ARG A 7 -15.55 20.64 15.72
N ASP A 8 -15.47 21.20 14.51
CA ASP A 8 -15.80 20.56 13.25
C ASP A 8 -14.59 20.51 12.32
N SER A 9 -13.38 20.58 12.86
CA SER A 9 -12.15 20.24 12.12
C SER A 9 -12.01 18.72 11.93
N VAL A 10 -13.12 17.98 11.83
CA VAL A 10 -13.12 16.66 11.19
C VAL A 10 -13.03 16.97 9.72
N THR A 11 -11.81 17.01 9.20
CA THR A 11 -11.53 17.21 7.78
C THR A 11 -12.40 16.25 6.99
N CYS A 12 -13.50 16.76 6.40
CA CYS A 12 -14.34 15.96 5.53
C CYS A 12 -13.49 15.65 4.30
N MET A 13 -12.83 14.50 4.32
CA MET A 13 -11.98 14.03 3.25
C MET A 13 -12.80 14.03 1.97
N ASP A 14 -12.36 14.78 0.96
CA ASP A 14 -13.13 14.95 -0.27
C ASP A 14 -13.37 13.57 -0.90
N SER A 15 -14.55 13.39 -1.50
CA SER A 15 -14.93 12.21 -2.26
C SER A 15 -13.85 11.74 -3.25
N ILE A 16 -13.10 12.68 -3.84
CA ILE A 16 -11.96 12.39 -4.74
C ILE A 16 -10.79 11.76 -3.96
N GLU A 17 -10.47 12.30 -2.78
CA GLU A 17 -9.41 11.76 -1.92
C GLU A 17 -9.76 10.35 -1.44
N GLN A 18 -11.02 10.13 -1.04
CA GLN A 18 -11.51 8.81 -0.63
C GLN A 18 -11.41 7.78 -1.76
N LEU A 19 -11.83 8.16 -2.98
CA LEU A 19 -11.71 7.30 -4.16
C LEU A 19 -10.25 6.96 -4.48
N LYS A 20 -9.34 7.94 -4.39
CA LYS A 20 -7.90 7.70 -4.59
C LYS A 20 -7.35 6.73 -3.56
N ILE A 21 -7.70 6.90 -2.28
CA ILE A 21 -7.26 6.01 -1.20
C ILE A 21 -7.78 4.59 -1.42
N HIS A 22 -9.06 4.44 -1.78
CA HIS A 22 -9.66 3.15 -2.07
C HIS A 22 -8.93 2.45 -3.23
N TYR A 23 -8.73 3.15 -4.35
CA TYR A 23 -8.02 2.61 -5.50
C TYR A 23 -6.59 2.17 -5.15
N LEU A 24 -5.84 2.98 -4.39
CA LEU A 24 -4.49 2.63 -3.96
C LEU A 24 -4.47 1.42 -3.02
N ARG A 25 -5.46 1.30 -2.12
CA ARG A 25 -5.60 0.13 -1.23
C ARG A 25 -5.89 -1.16 -2.00
N ASP A 26 -6.77 -1.11 -2.99
CA ASP A 26 -7.11 -2.26 -3.82
C ASP A 26 -5.91 -2.69 -4.68
N TRP A 27 -5.24 -1.71 -5.30
CA TRP A 27 -4.03 -1.95 -6.07
C TRP A 27 -2.96 -2.61 -5.19
N ARG A 28 -2.69 -2.03 -4.02
CA ARG A 28 -1.75 -2.58 -3.04
C ARG A 28 -2.08 -4.01 -2.63
N SER A 29 -3.36 -4.29 -2.35
CA SER A 29 -3.83 -5.62 -1.96
C SER A 29 -3.57 -6.63 -3.08
N THR A 30 -3.83 -6.24 -4.33
CA THR A 30 -3.55 -7.06 -5.51
C THR A 30 -2.06 -7.36 -5.65
N VAL A 31 -1.19 -6.36 -5.48
CA VAL A 31 0.26 -6.55 -5.53
C VAL A 31 0.75 -7.46 -4.40
N LYS A 32 0.21 -7.31 -3.18
CA LYS A 32 0.54 -8.17 -2.03
C LYS A 32 0.14 -9.64 -2.27
N VAL A 33 -1.01 -9.87 -2.91
CA VAL A 33 -1.45 -11.23 -3.31
C VAL A 33 -0.51 -11.81 -4.35
N HIS A 34 -0.10 -11.03 -5.36
CA HIS A 34 0.92 -11.47 -6.33
C HIS A 34 2.22 -11.88 -5.64
N PHE A 35 2.75 -11.02 -4.75
CA PHE A 35 3.94 -11.32 -3.96
C PHE A 35 3.85 -12.69 -3.26
N LYS A 36 2.72 -12.97 -2.60
CA LYS A 36 2.49 -14.25 -1.92
C LYS A 36 2.44 -15.43 -2.90
N MET A 37 1.81 -15.27 -4.05
CA MET A 37 1.68 -16.35 -5.05
C MET A 37 3.02 -16.76 -5.67
N VAL A 38 3.94 -15.81 -5.89
CA VAL A 38 5.22 -16.10 -6.58
C VAL A 38 6.31 -16.63 -5.65
N GLY A 39 6.10 -16.62 -4.34
CA GLY A 39 7.07 -17.13 -3.35
C GLY A 39 6.87 -16.51 -1.97
N GLY A 40 6.38 -15.28 -1.91
CA GLY A 40 6.10 -14.59 -0.67
C GLY A 40 7.31 -14.53 0.26
N LYS A 41 7.06 -14.73 1.55
CA LYS A 41 8.11 -14.84 2.58
C LYS A 41 8.86 -16.18 2.53
N GLU A 42 8.23 -17.22 1.98
CA GLU A 42 8.75 -18.58 1.98
C GLU A 42 9.85 -18.76 0.93
N ASP A 43 9.71 -18.07 -0.21
CA ASP A 43 10.69 -18.00 -1.29
C ASP A 43 10.89 -16.55 -1.74
N LEU A 44 11.63 -15.82 -0.91
CA LEU A 44 12.02 -14.43 -1.14
C LEU A 44 12.80 -14.25 -2.47
N PRO A 45 13.78 -15.12 -2.83
CA PRO A 45 14.41 -15.06 -4.15
C PRO A 45 13.43 -15.15 -5.33
N ALA A 46 12.47 -16.08 -5.28
CA ALA A 46 11.46 -16.22 -6.33
C ALA A 46 10.53 -15.00 -6.38
N ALA A 47 10.13 -14.48 -5.21
CA ALA A 47 9.31 -13.27 -5.15
C ALA A 47 10.04 -12.05 -5.72
N LYS A 48 11.32 -11.88 -5.41
CA LYS A 48 12.13 -10.78 -5.95
C LYS A 48 12.30 -10.87 -7.48
N ALA A 49 12.45 -12.07 -8.02
CA ALA A 49 12.64 -12.30 -9.45
C ALA A 49 11.38 -12.08 -10.30
N ASN A 50 10.18 -12.06 -9.69
CA ASN A 50 8.90 -12.01 -10.40
C ASN A 50 8.06 -10.77 -10.01
N PRO A 51 8.46 -9.56 -10.47
CA PRO A 51 7.72 -8.33 -10.17
C PRO A 51 6.29 -8.37 -10.72
N TYR A 52 5.37 -7.69 -10.03
CA TYR A 52 4.02 -7.48 -10.56
C TYR A 52 4.07 -6.61 -11.82
N LYS A 53 3.18 -6.90 -12.78
CA LYS A 53 3.17 -6.25 -14.10
C LYS A 53 3.22 -4.72 -13.99
N ASN A 54 3.99 -4.11 -14.88
CA ASN A 54 4.15 -2.65 -15.00
C ASN A 54 4.75 -1.95 -13.77
N ILE A 55 5.30 -2.69 -12.81
CA ILE A 55 6.12 -2.12 -11.73
C ILE A 55 7.58 -2.19 -12.14
N ILE A 56 8.29 -1.06 -12.10
CA ILE A 56 9.73 -1.02 -12.35
C ILE A 56 10.48 -1.71 -11.20
N LEU A 57 11.67 -2.25 -11.48
CA LEU A 57 12.39 -3.08 -10.51
C LEU A 57 12.71 -2.34 -9.19
N ASP A 58 13.00 -1.05 -9.25
CA ASP A 58 13.30 -0.24 -8.06
C ASP A 58 12.08 -0.10 -7.15
N ASP A 59 10.91 0.21 -7.70
CA ASP A 59 9.65 0.26 -6.96
C ASP A 59 9.25 -1.12 -6.43
N TRP A 60 9.52 -2.18 -7.20
CA TRP A 60 9.30 -3.55 -6.75
C TRP A 60 10.17 -3.90 -5.55
N ASN A 61 11.44 -3.51 -5.54
CA ASN A 61 12.34 -3.76 -4.41
C ASN A 61 11.83 -3.10 -3.12
N ILE A 62 11.27 -1.89 -3.21
CA ILE A 62 10.67 -1.20 -2.06
C ILE A 62 9.48 -2.00 -1.51
N LEU A 63 8.55 -2.40 -2.39
CA LEU A 63 7.36 -3.17 -2.01
C LEU A 63 7.71 -4.55 -1.45
N TYR A 64 8.64 -5.24 -2.11
CA TYR A 64 9.18 -6.54 -1.70
C TYR A 64 9.81 -6.48 -0.31
N ASN A 65 10.55 -5.42 0.03
CA ASN A 65 11.14 -5.27 1.36
C ASN A 65 10.07 -4.95 2.42
N HIS A 66 8.97 -4.29 2.03
CA HIS A 66 7.91 -3.84 2.94
C HIS A 66 6.86 -4.93 3.25
N PHE A 67 6.46 -5.74 2.28
CA PHE A 67 5.40 -6.74 2.50
C PHE A 67 5.71 -7.78 3.59
N PRO A 68 6.97 -8.25 3.75
CA PRO A 68 7.31 -9.16 4.82
C PRO A 68 7.16 -8.56 6.23
N SER A 69 7.52 -7.28 6.40
CA SER A 69 7.43 -6.61 7.70
C SER A 69 5.99 -6.35 8.15
N GLU A 70 5.05 -6.26 7.22
CA GLU A 70 3.69 -5.80 7.46
C GLU A 70 2.68 -6.90 7.84
N GLU A 71 3.13 -8.13 8.11
CA GLU A 71 2.27 -9.15 8.73
C GLU A 71 2.51 -9.31 10.24
N LEU A 72 3.35 -8.44 10.82
CA LEU A 72 3.60 -8.36 12.26
C LEU A 72 2.75 -7.28 12.97
N GLU A 73 1.98 -6.50 12.20
CA GLU A 73 0.89 -5.62 12.68
C GLU A 73 -0.47 -6.31 12.47
#